data_AF-A0A1Q3BK21-F1
#
_entry.id   AF-A0A1Q3BK21-F1
#
_cell.length_a   1.000
_cell.length_b   1.000
_cell.length_c   1.000
_cell.angle_alpha   90.00
_cell.angle_beta   90.00
_cell.angle_gamma   90.00
#
_symmetry.space_group_name_H-M   'P 1'
#
loop_
_entity.id
_entity.type
_entity.pdbx_description
1 polymer ?
#
loop_
_entity_poly.entity_id
_entity_poly.type
_entity_poly.pdbx_seq_one_letter_code
_entity_poly.pdbx_strand_id
1 'polypeptide(L)'
;PFFDGNTCCHWKAKMTIFIQSLDYNLWDLIVDGPNLPTVTLENGDVVPKPRNLYDDNDRRRVQVNAKAKHIIICAINSNDFSRISSISAKEMWDRLEVTYKGANQVKEAKISMLVHDYEIFTMNDIKSMFSRFTNIINALQALDKTYSNSEMMRKILRCLPSKKKFGGKSNKKIYQKRESSKLEEIICFECNKPGHYKSDCP
;
A
#
# COMPACT_ATOMS: atom_id res chain seq x y z
N PRO A 1 17.82 -9.61 -14.86
CA PRO A 1 17.19 -8.93 -13.71
C PRO A 1 16.63 -9.97 -12.74
N PHE A 2 17.03 -9.96 -11.46
CA PHE A 2 16.51 -10.93 -10.49
C PHE A 2 15.12 -10.54 -10.01
N PHE A 3 14.23 -11.52 -9.81
CA PHE A 3 12.91 -11.32 -9.26
C PHE A 3 12.92 -11.52 -7.74
N ASP A 4 12.60 -10.47 -6.99
CA ASP A 4 12.62 -10.44 -5.52
C ASP A 4 11.23 -10.64 -4.88
N GLY A 5 10.20 -10.94 -5.68
CA GLY A 5 8.83 -11.08 -5.18
C GLY A 5 8.03 -9.77 -5.12
N ASN A 6 8.68 -8.61 -5.29
CA ASN A 6 8.03 -7.31 -5.21
C ASN A 6 7.89 -6.68 -6.60
N THR A 7 6.76 -5.98 -6.82
CA THR A 7 6.54 -5.14 -8.00
C THR A 7 6.68 -5.88 -9.34
N CYS A 8 5.86 -6.92 -9.54
CA CYS A 8 5.80 -7.73 -10.78
C CYS A 8 5.86 -6.91 -12.08
N CYS A 9 5.16 -5.76 -12.15
CA CYS A 9 5.15 -4.89 -13.33
C CYS A 9 6.53 -4.31 -13.66
N HIS A 10 7.29 -3.88 -12.64
CA HIS A 10 8.63 -3.33 -12.81
C HIS A 10 9.63 -4.42 -13.22
N TRP A 11 9.56 -5.59 -12.60
CA TRP A 11 10.41 -6.71 -13.01
C TRP A 11 10.09 -7.15 -14.45
N LYS A 12 8.81 -7.29 -14.80
CA LYS A 12 8.38 -7.66 -16.15
C LYS A 12 8.95 -6.69 -17.19
N ALA A 13 8.79 -5.38 -16.98
CA ALA A 13 9.35 -4.37 -17.88
C ALA A 13 10.88 -4.48 -18.02
N LYS A 14 11.61 -4.59 -16.91
CA LYS A 14 13.07 -4.75 -16.92
C LYS A 14 13.52 -6.03 -17.62
N MET A 15 12.81 -7.12 -17.39
CA MET A 15 13.14 -8.43 -17.94
C MET A 15 12.84 -8.51 -19.44
N THR A 16 11.73 -7.93 -19.88
CA THR A 16 11.40 -7.79 -21.31
C THR A 16 12.49 -7.01 -22.05
N ILE A 17 12.88 -5.84 -21.54
CA ILE A 17 13.96 -5.03 -22.14
C ILE A 17 15.28 -5.81 -22.18
N PHE A 18 15.60 -6.54 -21.10
CA PHE A 18 16.81 -7.36 -21.04
C PHE A 18 16.82 -8.46 -22.10
N ILE A 19 15.72 -9.22 -22.25
CA ILE A 19 15.61 -10.29 -23.26
C ILE A 19 15.69 -9.70 -24.67
N GLN A 20 14.95 -8.62 -24.94
CA GLN A 20 14.96 -7.92 -26.23
C GLN A 20 16.36 -7.39 -26.60
N SER A 21 17.13 -6.93 -25.60
CA SER A 21 18.51 -6.46 -25.82
C SER A 21 19.49 -7.58 -26.17
N LEU A 22 19.19 -8.82 -25.79
CA LEU A 22 20.04 -9.99 -26.11
C LEU A 22 19.76 -10.52 -27.51
N ASP A 23 18.48 -10.71 -27.85
CA ASP A 23 18.02 -11.14 -29.17
C ASP A 23 16.50 -10.92 -29.24
N TYR A 24 16.03 -10.11 -30.18
CA TYR A 24 14.60 -9.85 -30.32
C TYR A 24 13.81 -11.12 -30.70
N ASN A 25 14.42 -12.04 -31.47
CA ASN A 25 13.80 -13.32 -31.83
C ASN A 25 13.57 -14.21 -30.59
N LEU A 26 14.33 -14.00 -29.53
CA LEU A 26 14.16 -14.69 -28.25
C LEU A 26 12.89 -14.22 -27.53
N TRP A 27 12.58 -12.92 -27.64
CA TRP A 27 11.36 -12.34 -27.08
C TRP A 27 10.12 -12.82 -27.85
N ASP A 28 10.17 -12.78 -29.19
CA ASP A 28 9.05 -13.26 -30.02
C ASP A 28 8.72 -14.73 -29.73
N LEU A 29 9.74 -15.58 -29.54
CA LEU A 29 9.55 -16.98 -29.16
C LEU A 29 8.89 -17.16 -27.78
N ILE A 30 9.18 -16.29 -26.82
CA ILE A 30 8.56 -16.35 -25.48
C ILE A 30 7.10 -15.92 -25.56
N VAL A 31 6.77 -14.92 -26.38
CA VAL A 31 5.40 -14.39 -26.51
C VAL A 31 4.53 -15.29 -27.39
N ASP A 32 5.00 -15.63 -28.58
CA ASP A 32 4.23 -16.39 -29.57
C ASP A 32 4.28 -17.89 -29.28
N GLY A 33 5.38 -18.35 -28.71
CA GLY A 33 5.63 -19.73 -28.33
C GLY A 33 6.66 -20.39 -29.23
N PRO A 34 7.45 -21.35 -28.71
CA PRO A 34 8.57 -21.95 -29.43
C PRO A 34 8.21 -22.75 -30.67
N ASN A 35 6.91 -22.99 -30.96
CA ASN A 35 6.45 -23.87 -32.03
C ASN A 35 7.33 -25.11 -32.10
N LEU A 36 7.46 -25.79 -30.95
CA LEU A 36 8.43 -26.87 -30.78
C LEU A 36 8.19 -27.93 -31.87
N PRO A 37 9.24 -28.58 -32.37
CA PRO A 37 9.11 -29.58 -33.42
C PRO A 37 8.12 -30.68 -33.03
N THR A 38 7.06 -30.83 -33.81
CA THR A 38 6.04 -31.87 -33.64
C THR A 38 5.88 -32.70 -34.91
N VAL A 39 5.42 -33.95 -34.75
CA VAL A 39 5.02 -34.83 -35.85
C VAL A 39 3.55 -35.17 -35.65
N THR A 40 2.78 -35.09 -36.73
CA THR A 40 1.41 -35.61 -36.78
C THR A 40 1.49 -37.09 -37.12
N LEU A 41 0.98 -37.93 -36.22
CA LEU A 41 0.87 -39.37 -36.43
C LEU A 41 -0.29 -39.70 -37.38
N GLU A 42 -0.30 -40.91 -37.92
CA GLU A 42 -1.35 -41.37 -38.86
C GLU A 42 -2.76 -41.34 -38.25
N ASN A 43 -2.86 -41.42 -36.92
CA ASN A 43 -4.11 -41.31 -36.17
C ASN A 43 -4.56 -39.84 -35.93
N GLY A 44 -3.81 -38.85 -36.41
CA GLY A 44 -4.08 -37.42 -36.23
C GLY A 44 -3.49 -36.80 -34.96
N ASP A 45 -2.86 -37.59 -34.08
CA ASP A 45 -2.26 -37.07 -32.85
C ASP A 45 -0.98 -36.28 -33.15
N VAL A 46 -0.81 -35.15 -32.46
CA VAL A 46 0.40 -34.31 -32.55
C VAL A 46 1.32 -34.63 -31.38
N VAL A 47 2.46 -35.27 -31.67
CA VAL A 47 3.46 -35.63 -30.65
C VAL A 47 4.77 -34.88 -30.86
N PRO A 48 5.59 -34.69 -29.80
CA PRO A 48 6.92 -34.11 -29.95
C PRO A 48 7.76 -34.91 -30.95
N LYS A 49 8.39 -34.23 -31.90
CA LYS A 49 9.25 -34.87 -32.89
C LYS A 49 10.44 -35.53 -32.18
N PRO A 50 10.78 -36.79 -32.51
CA PRO A 50 11.98 -37.43 -32.00
C PRO A 50 13.26 -36.66 -32.38
N ARG A 51 14.19 -36.52 -31.43
CA ARG A 51 15.43 -35.71 -31.60
C ARG A 51 16.30 -36.15 -32.79
N ASN A 52 16.29 -37.43 -33.13
CA ASN A 52 17.03 -37.99 -34.26
C ASN A 52 16.48 -37.54 -35.63
N LEU A 53 15.25 -37.04 -35.69
CA LEU A 53 14.61 -36.55 -36.92
C LEU A 53 14.72 -35.03 -37.07
N TYR A 54 15.40 -34.34 -36.16
CA TYR A 54 15.51 -32.88 -36.18
C TYR A 54 16.29 -32.40 -37.40
N ASP A 55 15.69 -31.49 -38.15
CA ASP A 55 16.41 -30.66 -39.12
C ASP A 55 17.12 -29.49 -38.43
N ASP A 56 17.83 -28.68 -39.19
CA ASP A 56 18.59 -27.56 -38.62
C ASP A 56 17.69 -26.45 -38.06
N ASN A 57 16.47 -26.31 -38.59
CA ASN A 57 15.49 -25.37 -38.09
C ASN A 57 14.88 -25.84 -36.75
N ASP A 58 14.59 -27.13 -36.62
CA ASP A 58 14.18 -27.78 -35.37
C ASP A 58 15.23 -27.57 -34.27
N ARG A 59 16.50 -27.83 -34.59
CA ARG A 59 17.61 -27.60 -33.66
C ARG A 59 17.69 -26.14 -33.24
N ARG A 60 17.57 -25.20 -34.18
CA ARG A 60 17.57 -23.75 -33.89
C ARG A 60 16.44 -23.38 -32.94
N ARG A 61 15.22 -23.83 -33.18
CA ARG A 61 14.06 -23.56 -32.31
C ARG A 61 14.25 -24.09 -30.89
N VAL A 62 14.72 -25.34 -30.76
CA VAL A 62 14.97 -25.95 -29.45
C VAL A 62 16.09 -25.22 -28.71
N GLN A 63 17.15 -24.80 -29.41
CA GLN A 63 18.25 -24.05 -28.82
C GLN A 63 17.81 -22.68 -28.30
N VAL A 64 17.00 -21.94 -29.07
CA VAL A 64 16.47 -20.63 -28.67
C VAL A 64 15.55 -20.78 -27.46
N ASN A 65 14.65 -21.78 -27.47
CA ASN A 65 13.82 -22.09 -26.30
C ASN A 65 14.67 -22.44 -25.06
N ALA A 66 15.74 -23.24 -25.21
CA ALA A 66 16.64 -23.57 -24.10
C ALA A 66 17.35 -22.32 -23.53
N LYS A 67 17.80 -21.39 -24.38
CA LYS A 67 18.36 -20.10 -23.95
C LYS A 67 17.35 -19.26 -23.19
N ALA A 68 16.12 -19.16 -23.70
CA ALA A 68 15.03 -18.44 -23.04
C ALA A 68 14.72 -19.03 -21.66
N LYS A 69 14.59 -20.37 -21.57
CA LYS A 69 14.41 -21.08 -20.30
C LYS A 69 15.53 -20.77 -19.31
N HIS A 70 16.78 -20.79 -19.77
CA HIS A 70 17.94 -20.49 -18.92
C HIS A 70 17.87 -19.08 -18.34
N ILE A 71 17.58 -18.07 -19.17
CA ILE A 71 17.44 -16.68 -18.72
C ILE A 71 16.33 -16.54 -17.67
N ILE A 72 15.17 -17.17 -17.90
CA ILE A 72 14.05 -17.13 -16.95
C ILE A 72 14.42 -17.83 -15.65
N ILE A 73 15.01 -19.03 -15.70
CA ILE A 73 15.46 -19.79 -14.52
C ILE A 73 16.44 -18.97 -13.67
N CYS A 74 17.42 -18.32 -14.30
CA CYS A 74 18.39 -17.50 -13.59
C CYS A 74 17.79 -16.24 -12.95
N ALA A 75 16.59 -15.83 -13.38
CA ALA A 75 15.90 -14.66 -12.85
C ALA A 75 14.91 -14.98 -11.72
N ILE A 76 14.60 -16.25 -11.45
CA ILE A 76 13.62 -16.68 -10.44
C ILE A 76 14.27 -17.36 -9.24
N ASN A 77 13.53 -17.45 -8.14
CA ASN A 77 13.96 -18.16 -6.94
C ASN A 77 13.83 -19.69 -7.11
N SER A 78 14.51 -20.46 -6.24
CA SER A 78 14.50 -21.92 -6.28
C SER A 78 13.13 -22.56 -6.03
N ASN A 79 12.21 -21.85 -5.37
CA ASN A 79 10.87 -22.37 -5.07
C ASN A 79 10.02 -22.45 -6.34
N ASP A 80 10.10 -21.43 -7.19
CA ASP A 80 9.38 -21.39 -8.46
C ASP A 80 10.01 -22.31 -9.52
N PHE A 81 11.32 -22.60 -9.41
CA PHE A 81 12.04 -23.49 -10.32
C PHE A 81 11.43 -24.89 -10.38
N SER A 82 11.05 -25.46 -9.23
CA SER A 82 10.48 -26.82 -9.15
C SER A 82 9.18 -26.97 -9.96
N ARG A 83 8.42 -25.88 -10.11
CA ARG A 83 7.10 -25.85 -10.76
C ARG A 83 7.18 -25.60 -12.27
N ILE A 84 8.27 -25.02 -12.76
CA ILE A 84 8.37 -24.52 -14.14
C ILE A 84 9.57 -25.07 -14.93
N SER A 85 10.36 -25.98 -14.35
CA SER A 85 11.57 -26.51 -15.01
C SER A 85 11.27 -27.40 -16.23
N SER A 86 10.12 -28.09 -16.26
CA SER A 86 9.76 -29.06 -17.30
C SER A 86 9.04 -28.47 -18.53
N ILE A 87 8.56 -27.24 -18.43
CA ILE A 87 7.68 -26.62 -19.44
C ILE A 87 8.45 -25.71 -20.42
N SER A 88 7.79 -25.21 -21.46
CA SER A 88 8.38 -24.29 -22.45
C SER A 88 8.64 -22.90 -21.88
N ALA A 89 9.55 -22.11 -22.49
CA ALA A 89 9.85 -20.76 -22.01
C ALA A 89 8.61 -19.85 -21.98
N LYS A 90 7.70 -20.00 -22.95
CA LYS A 90 6.40 -19.32 -22.98
C LYS A 90 5.55 -19.67 -21.76
N GLU A 91 5.35 -20.96 -21.51
CA GLU A 91 4.55 -21.38 -20.36
C GLU A 91 5.20 -21.00 -19.03
N MET A 92 6.54 -20.96 -18.95
CA MET A 92 7.25 -20.41 -17.79
C MET A 92 6.87 -18.94 -17.60
N TRP A 93 6.96 -18.14 -18.65
CA TRP A 93 6.62 -16.72 -18.63
C TRP A 93 5.16 -16.46 -18.23
N ASP A 94 4.22 -17.17 -18.84
CA ASP A 94 2.78 -17.04 -18.56
C ASP A 94 2.44 -17.42 -17.11
N ARG A 95 3.01 -18.52 -16.60
CA ARG A 95 2.80 -18.95 -15.21
C ARG A 95 3.37 -17.96 -14.19
N LEU A 96 4.55 -17.39 -14.48
CA LEU A 96 5.16 -16.36 -13.64
C LEU A 96 4.28 -15.11 -13.63
N GLU A 97 3.78 -14.67 -14.78
CA GLU A 97 2.86 -13.53 -14.87
C GLU A 97 1.59 -13.73 -14.03
N VAL A 98 0.94 -14.89 -14.15
CA VAL A 98 -0.27 -15.19 -13.37
C VAL A 98 0.03 -15.22 -11.86
N THR A 99 1.07 -15.94 -11.45
CA THR A 99 1.42 -16.11 -10.04
C THR A 99 1.75 -14.78 -9.38
N TYR A 100 2.55 -13.95 -10.04
CA TYR A 100 3.02 -12.70 -9.47
C TYR A 100 2.01 -11.57 -9.58
N LYS A 101 1.16 -11.56 -10.62
CA LYS A 101 0.00 -10.66 -10.68
C LYS A 101 -0.98 -10.97 -9.55
N GLY A 102 -1.24 -12.25 -9.27
CA GLY A 102 -2.06 -12.67 -8.13
C GLY A 102 -1.46 -12.22 -6.79
N ALA A 103 -0.15 -12.41 -6.59
CA ALA A 103 0.54 -11.95 -5.39
C ALA A 103 0.43 -10.43 -5.18
N ASN A 104 0.61 -9.63 -6.25
CA ASN A 104 0.42 -8.18 -6.20
C ASN A 104 -1.03 -7.81 -5.81
N GLN A 105 -2.04 -8.47 -6.39
CA GLN A 105 -3.44 -8.21 -6.05
C GLN A 105 -3.74 -8.47 -4.57
N VAL A 106 -3.20 -9.55 -4.01
CA VAL A 106 -3.34 -9.87 -2.58
C VAL A 106 -2.64 -8.80 -1.71
N LYS A 107 -1.45 -8.35 -2.11
CA LYS A 107 -0.73 -7.25 -1.42
C LYS A 107 -1.57 -5.97 -1.43
N GLU A 108 -2.07 -5.55 -2.59
CA GLU A 108 -2.90 -4.34 -2.73
C GLU A 108 -4.23 -4.43 -1.97
N ALA A 109 -4.88 -5.59 -1.96
CA ALA A 109 -6.07 -5.82 -1.16
C ALA A 109 -5.79 -5.66 0.34
N LYS A 110 -4.68 -6.23 0.83
CA LYS A 110 -4.25 -6.10 2.23
C LYS A 110 -3.90 -4.66 2.59
N ILE A 111 -3.22 -3.94 1.70
CA ILE A 111 -2.97 -2.50 1.88
C ILE A 111 -4.30 -1.75 1.96
N SER A 112 -5.23 -2.00 1.04
CA SER A 112 -6.53 -1.33 1.01
C SER A 112 -7.33 -1.56 2.28
N MET A 113 -7.33 -2.77 2.82
CA MET A 113 -7.97 -3.09 4.11
C MET A 113 -7.32 -2.32 5.27
N LEU A 114 -5.99 -2.30 5.35
CA LEU A 114 -5.28 -1.60 6.42
C LEU A 114 -5.40 -0.07 6.31
N VAL A 115 -5.44 0.46 5.09
CA VAL A 115 -5.72 1.88 4.84
C VAL A 115 -7.14 2.22 5.29
N HIS A 116 -8.12 1.36 4.99
CA HIS A 116 -9.48 1.54 5.47
C HIS A 116 -9.54 1.54 7.01
N ASP A 117 -8.91 0.56 7.67
CA ASP A 117 -8.82 0.49 9.13
C ASP A 117 -8.17 1.74 9.73
N TYR A 118 -7.12 2.24 9.07
CA TYR A 118 -6.49 3.51 9.42
C TYR A 118 -7.47 4.67 9.26
N GLU A 119 -8.21 4.77 8.15
CA GLU A 119 -9.15 5.86 7.86
C GLU A 119 -10.35 5.90 8.81
N ILE A 120 -10.94 4.76 9.16
CA ILE A 120 -12.08 4.69 10.09
C ILE A 120 -11.65 4.65 11.55
N PHE A 121 -10.35 4.68 11.84
CA PHE A 121 -9.81 4.56 13.19
C PHE A 121 -10.41 5.61 14.16
N THR A 122 -10.96 5.15 15.29
CA THR A 122 -11.53 5.99 16.36
C THR A 122 -10.92 5.66 17.73
N MET A 123 -10.88 6.66 18.62
CA MET A 123 -10.43 6.47 19.99
C MET A 123 -11.51 5.80 20.85
N ASN A 124 -11.12 4.76 21.58
CA ASN A 124 -11.92 4.15 22.66
C ASN A 124 -11.25 4.40 24.01
N ASP A 125 -10.12 3.72 24.26
CA ASP A 125 -9.23 3.92 25.42
C ASP A 125 -7.83 4.34 24.92
N ILE A 126 -7.14 5.20 25.68
CA ILE A 126 -5.87 5.81 25.26
C ILE A 126 -4.76 4.77 25.09
N LYS A 127 -4.59 3.83 26.04
CA LYS A 127 -3.52 2.81 25.95
C LYS A 127 -3.78 1.84 24.80
N SER A 128 -5.02 1.34 24.71
CA SER A 128 -5.41 0.43 23.62
C SER A 128 -5.30 1.10 22.24
N MET A 129 -5.57 2.40 22.15
CA MET A 129 -5.49 3.19 20.91
C MET A 129 -4.08 3.18 20.34
N PHE A 130 -3.07 3.54 21.12
CA PHE A 130 -1.70 3.61 20.62
C PHE A 130 -1.21 2.25 20.11
N SER A 131 -1.48 1.17 20.83
CA SER A 131 -1.09 -0.18 20.39
C SER A 131 -1.75 -0.55 19.06
N ARG A 132 -3.06 -0.33 18.91
CA ARG A 132 -3.79 -0.63 17.66
C ARG A 132 -3.31 0.22 16.50
N PHE A 133 -3.07 1.52 16.73
CA PHE A 133 -2.58 2.44 15.73
C PHE A 133 -1.18 2.04 15.24
N THR A 134 -0.26 1.77 16.17
CA THR A 134 1.10 1.32 15.86
C THR A 134 1.09 -0.01 15.09
N ASN A 135 0.20 -0.94 15.44
CA ASN A 135 0.07 -2.20 14.70
C ASN A 135 -0.34 -1.98 13.24
N ILE A 136 -1.31 -1.09 12.98
CA ILE A 136 -1.74 -0.75 11.62
C ILE A 136 -0.60 -0.09 10.84
N ILE A 137 0.10 0.88 11.44
CA ILE A 137 1.23 1.56 10.82
C ILE A 137 2.37 0.59 10.50
N ASN A 138 2.74 -0.27 11.45
CA ASN A 138 3.79 -1.26 11.24
C ASN A 138 3.41 -2.26 10.14
N ALA A 139 2.15 -2.70 10.10
CA ALA A 139 1.65 -3.58 9.04
C ALA A 139 1.68 -2.90 7.66
N LEU A 140 1.33 -1.61 7.58
CA LEU A 140 1.42 -0.82 6.35
C LEU A 140 2.88 -0.61 5.92
N GLN A 141 3.77 -0.29 6.87
CA GLN A 141 5.21 -0.11 6.62
C GLN A 141 5.85 -1.41 6.13
N ALA A 142 5.45 -2.57 6.66
CA ALA A 142 5.89 -3.88 6.18
C ALA A 142 5.43 -4.20 4.75
N LEU A 143 4.46 -3.44 4.21
CA LEU A 143 3.96 -3.54 2.83
C LEU A 143 4.45 -2.37 1.96
N ASP A 144 5.50 -1.66 2.39
CA ASP A 144 6.09 -0.49 1.72
C ASP A 144 5.16 0.75 1.65
N LYS A 145 4.08 0.77 2.44
CA LYS A 145 3.19 1.92 2.58
C LYS A 145 3.49 2.67 3.87
N THR A 146 4.17 3.80 3.78
CA THR A 146 4.59 4.59 4.95
C THR A 146 3.77 5.88 5.08
N TYR A 147 3.67 6.37 6.31
CA TYR A 147 3.09 7.68 6.63
C TYR A 147 4.16 8.52 7.33
N SER A 148 4.21 9.81 7.03
CA SER A 148 5.06 10.74 7.77
C SER A 148 4.56 10.92 9.21
N ASN A 149 5.47 11.28 10.11
CA ASN A 149 5.11 11.63 11.49
C ASN A 149 4.02 12.72 11.53
N SER A 150 4.05 13.68 10.60
CA SER A 150 3.05 14.74 10.51
C SER A 150 1.64 14.23 10.19
N GLU A 151 1.52 13.21 9.33
CA GLU A 151 0.25 12.60 8.94
C GLU A 151 -0.32 11.75 10.07
N MET A 152 0.55 10.95 10.69
CA MET A 152 0.21 10.14 11.86
C MET A 152 -0.30 11.02 13.02
N MET A 153 0.42 12.10 13.34
CA MET A 153 0.00 13.03 14.38
C MET A 153 -1.33 13.71 14.06
N ARG A 154 -1.52 14.19 12.82
CA ARG A 154 -2.80 14.76 12.37
C ARG A 154 -3.94 13.76 12.44
N LYS A 155 -3.67 12.47 12.23
CA LYS A 155 -4.68 11.42 12.35
C LYS A 155 -5.06 11.19 13.82
N ILE A 156 -4.09 10.98 14.71
CA ILE A 156 -4.33 10.79 16.14
C ILE A 156 -5.13 11.97 16.72
N LEU A 157 -4.75 13.21 16.40
CA LEU A 157 -5.44 14.41 16.87
C LEU A 157 -6.92 14.47 16.42
N ARG A 158 -7.24 13.99 15.21
CA ARG A 158 -8.62 13.90 14.70
C ARG A 158 -9.44 12.82 15.39
N CYS A 159 -8.79 11.77 15.90
CA CYS A 159 -9.47 10.68 16.60
C CYS A 159 -9.78 11.03 18.06
N LEU A 160 -9.11 12.03 18.64
CA LEU A 160 -9.34 12.45 20.03
C LEU A 160 -10.80 12.94 20.22
N PRO A 161 -11.50 12.50 21.27
CA PRO A 161 -12.82 13.03 21.56
C PRO A 161 -12.72 14.54 21.76
N SER A 162 -13.48 15.29 20.95
CA SER A 162 -13.57 16.74 21.06
C SER A 162 -13.85 17.13 22.52
N LYS A 163 -13.08 18.09 23.05
CA LYS A 163 -13.10 18.55 24.47
C LYS A 163 -14.49 18.96 25.02
N LYS A 164 -15.58 18.90 24.25
CA LYS A 164 -16.93 19.18 24.75
C LYS A 164 -17.43 18.22 25.84
N LYS A 165 -16.79 17.05 26.05
CA LYS A 165 -17.13 16.12 27.16
C LYS A 165 -16.10 16.06 28.30
N PHE A 166 -14.93 16.68 28.14
CA PHE A 166 -14.05 16.96 29.27
C PHE A 166 -14.41 18.33 29.81
N GLY A 167 -15.51 18.38 30.55
CA GLY A 167 -15.84 19.48 31.44
C GLY A 167 -14.72 19.62 32.46
N GLY A 168 -13.63 20.26 32.04
CA GLY A 168 -12.69 20.86 32.96
C GLY A 168 -13.53 21.76 33.85
N LYS A 169 -13.63 21.39 35.13
CA LYS A 169 -14.04 22.33 36.16
C LYS A 169 -13.03 23.46 36.07
N SER A 170 -13.37 24.50 35.32
CA SER A 170 -12.75 25.80 35.45
C SER A 170 -12.86 26.08 36.94
N ASN A 171 -11.72 26.17 37.63
CA ASN A 171 -11.67 26.83 38.93
C ASN A 171 -12.08 28.29 38.68
N LYS A 172 -13.40 28.53 38.60
CA LYS A 172 -13.97 29.86 38.70
C LYS A 172 -13.59 30.34 40.08
N LYS A 173 -12.55 31.17 40.16
CA LYS A 173 -12.42 32.12 41.27
C LYS A 173 -13.76 32.84 41.33
N ILE A 174 -14.51 32.56 42.39
CA ILE A 174 -15.76 33.22 42.71
C ILE A 174 -15.41 34.70 42.91
N TYR A 175 -15.73 35.52 41.92
CA TYR A 175 -15.94 36.95 42.11
C TYR A 175 -17.45 37.12 42.10
N GLN A 176 -18.06 37.24 43.27
CA GLN A 176 -19.49 37.53 43.39
C GLN A 176 -19.72 38.94 42.86
N LYS A 177 -20.26 39.06 41.64
CA LYS A 177 -20.93 40.28 41.20
C LYS A 177 -22.43 40.02 41.33
N ARG A 178 -23.00 40.45 42.46
CA ARG A 178 -24.45 40.53 42.68
C ARG A 178 -25.05 41.42 41.61
N GLU A 179 -26.08 40.92 40.93
CA GLU A 179 -26.96 41.75 40.12
C GLU A 179 -27.74 42.71 41.01
N SER A 180 -27.82 43.94 40.52
CA SER A 180 -28.51 45.08 41.09
C SER A 180 -30.02 44.94 40.91
N SER A 181 -30.75 44.96 42.01
CA SER A 181 -32.16 45.34 42.00
C SER A 181 -32.48 46.07 43.30
N LYS A 182 -32.16 47.37 43.32
CA LYS A 182 -32.78 48.49 44.06
C LYS A 182 -31.92 49.74 43.78
N LEU A 183 -32.43 50.68 42.99
CA LEU A 183 -31.84 52.02 42.84
C LEU A 183 -31.93 52.73 44.19
N GLU A 184 -30.84 52.75 44.95
CA GLU A 184 -30.65 53.73 46.02
C GLU A 184 -30.03 54.99 45.38
N GLU A 185 -30.68 56.14 45.57
CA GLU A 185 -30.19 57.43 45.11
C GLU A 185 -28.79 57.69 45.69
N ILE A 186 -27.81 57.95 44.82
CA ILE A 186 -26.42 58.21 45.22
C ILE A 186 -26.36 59.53 45.99
N ILE A 187 -26.02 59.49 47.28
CA ILE A 187 -25.82 60.67 48.13
C ILE A 187 -24.33 61.03 48.17
N CYS A 188 -24.01 62.28 47.84
CA CYS A 188 -22.64 62.78 47.86
C CYS A 188 -22.11 62.91 49.31
N PHE A 189 -20.99 62.27 49.61
CA PHE A 189 -20.41 62.26 50.97
C PHE A 189 -19.79 63.59 51.43
N GLU A 190 -19.61 64.58 50.56
CA GLU A 190 -19.11 65.91 50.96
C GLU A 190 -20.24 66.90 51.30
N CYS A 191 -21.31 66.94 50.52
CA CYS A 191 -22.42 67.89 50.73
C CYS A 191 -23.73 67.23 51.22
N ASN A 192 -23.75 65.90 51.33
CA ASN A 192 -24.88 65.08 51.76
C ASN A 192 -26.17 65.27 50.90
N LYS A 193 -26.03 65.69 49.64
CA LYS A 193 -27.14 65.81 48.67
C LYS A 193 -27.19 64.62 47.70
N PRO A 194 -28.38 64.13 47.32
CA PRO A 194 -28.53 63.05 46.35
C PRO A 194 -28.23 63.52 44.91
N GLY A 195 -27.85 62.57 44.04
CA GLY A 195 -27.78 62.72 42.58
C GLY A 195 -26.39 62.83 41.96
N HIS A 196 -25.31 62.89 42.74
CA HIS A 196 -23.93 63.00 42.21
C HIS A 196 -22.88 62.37 43.15
N TYR A 197 -21.70 62.06 42.61
CA TYR A 197 -20.56 61.55 43.37
C TYR A 197 -19.67 62.70 43.87
N LYS A 198 -18.82 62.41 44.86
CA LYS A 198 -17.84 63.35 45.44
C LYS A 198 -16.98 64.08 44.38
N SER A 199 -16.65 63.40 43.30
CA SER A 199 -15.84 63.95 42.19
C SER A 199 -16.52 65.09 41.44
N ASP A 200 -17.84 65.18 41.49
CA ASP A 200 -18.66 66.11 40.70
C ASP A 200 -19.42 67.10 41.61
N CYS A 201 -18.95 67.30 42.85
CA CYS A 201 -19.54 68.25 43.79
C CYS A 201 -19.12 69.69 43.41
N PRO A 202 -20.08 70.61 43.15
CA PRO A 202 -19.78 72.00 42.78
C PRO A 202 -19.22 72.83 43.94
#